data_AF-X0XE25-F1
#
_entry.id   AF-X0XE25-F1
#
_cell.length_a   1.000
_cell.length_b   1.000
_cell.length_c   1.000
_cell.angle_alpha   90.00
_cell.angle_beta   90.00
_cell.angle_gamma   90.00
#
_symmetry.space_group_name_H-M   'P 1'
#
loop_
_entity.id
_entity.type
_entity.pdbx_description
1 polymer ?
#
loop_
_entity_poly.entity_id
_entity_poly.type
_entity_poly.pdbx_seq_one_letter_code
_entity_poly.pdbx_strand_id
1 'polypeptide(L)'
;SLKTTIPHFIDWTIQHQREKDVFLAWHCGNAPLGLKASNSEIYLKSHSILGEMLGPQICEGTAEFQLKEGKVTLSRIVEYDGEFKMLITKGEIIPSKDKLRGSWSWVRVSDLANLYRTLVEEGFIHHASMIHGDISNSLVEFCRFTGMEAVIV
;
A
#
# COMPACT_ATOMS: atom_id res chain seq x y z
N SER A 1 21.14 2.52 -3.11
CA SER A 1 20.98 2.82 -1.67
C SER A 1 19.51 2.65 -1.33
N LEU A 2 19.14 1.92 -0.26
CA LEU A 2 17.73 1.71 0.12
C LEU A 2 17.04 2.96 0.72
N LYS A 3 17.78 4.05 0.93
CA LYS A 3 17.29 5.35 1.43
C LYS A 3 16.85 6.32 0.32
N THR A 4 16.56 5.80 -0.88
CA THR A 4 16.27 6.64 -2.06
C THR A 4 14.78 6.97 -2.20
N THR A 5 13.92 6.31 -1.44
CA THR A 5 12.47 6.40 -1.61
C THR A 5 11.78 6.24 -0.25
N ILE A 6 10.65 6.93 -0.09
CA ILE A 6 9.91 6.97 1.17
C ILE A 6 8.84 5.87 1.12
N PRO A 7 8.75 4.97 2.11
CA PRO A 7 7.69 3.98 2.16
C PRO A 7 6.34 4.64 2.49
N HIS A 8 5.26 4.07 1.96
CA HIS A 8 3.90 4.43 2.32
C HIS A 8 3.20 3.25 2.99
N PHE A 9 2.61 3.51 4.15
CA PHE A 9 1.72 2.57 4.82
C PHE A 9 0.34 2.56 4.16
N ILE A 10 -0.10 1.42 3.64
CA ILE A 10 -1.35 1.24 2.90
C ILE A 10 -2.15 0.06 3.43
N ASP A 11 -3.42 0.06 3.08
CA ASP A 11 -4.39 -1.01 3.20
C ASP A 11 -4.54 -1.73 1.85
N TRP A 12 -4.55 -3.06 1.88
CA TRP A 12 -5.10 -3.88 0.79
C TRP A 12 -6.62 -3.75 0.84
N THR A 13 -7.20 -2.93 -0.03
CA THR A 13 -8.65 -2.66 0.05
C THR A 13 -9.45 -3.48 -0.97
N ILE A 14 -9.91 -2.84 -2.05
CA ILE A 14 -10.86 -3.41 -3.01
C ILE A 14 -10.21 -3.62 -4.37
N GLN A 15 -10.67 -4.64 -5.07
CA GLN A 15 -10.37 -4.84 -6.48
C GLN A 15 -11.05 -3.75 -7.33
N HIS A 16 -10.35 -3.31 -8.39
CA HIS A 16 -10.89 -2.39 -9.37
C HIS A 16 -12.05 -3.03 -10.15
N GLN A 17 -13.12 -2.28 -10.38
CA GLN A 17 -14.38 -2.84 -10.90
C GLN A 17 -14.31 -3.24 -12.38
N ARG A 18 -13.30 -2.75 -13.11
CA ARG A 18 -13.18 -2.95 -14.58
C ARG A 18 -11.81 -3.44 -15.03
N GLU A 19 -10.77 -3.20 -14.24
CA GLU A 19 -9.40 -3.55 -14.63
C GLU A 19 -8.99 -4.82 -13.88
N LYS A 20 -8.61 -5.83 -14.65
CA LYS A 20 -8.13 -7.10 -14.10
C LYS A 20 -6.81 -6.86 -13.37
N ASP A 21 -6.63 -7.57 -12.25
CA ASP A 21 -5.40 -7.56 -11.45
C ASP A 21 -5.01 -6.18 -10.89
N VAL A 22 -5.99 -5.28 -10.71
CA VAL A 22 -5.79 -3.95 -10.12
C VAL A 22 -6.56 -3.86 -8.81
N PHE A 23 -5.91 -3.34 -7.77
CA PHE A 23 -6.55 -3.06 -6.48
C PHE A 23 -6.27 -1.64 -6.00
N LEU A 24 -7.09 -1.17 -5.07
CA LEU A 24 -6.91 0.11 -4.40
C LEU A 24 -5.95 -0.07 -3.22
N ALA A 25 -4.73 0.46 -3.36
CA ALA A 25 -3.84 0.70 -2.23
C ALA A 25 -4.20 2.05 -1.62
N TRP A 26 -4.63 2.07 -0.37
CA TRP A 26 -5.25 3.25 0.25
C TRP A 26 -4.86 3.38 1.70
N HIS A 27 -4.90 4.59 2.26
CA HIS A 27 -4.91 4.80 3.70
C HIS A 27 -5.70 6.07 4.01
N CYS A 28 -6.16 6.23 5.25
CA CYS A 28 -7.07 7.30 5.66
C CYS A 28 -6.48 8.73 5.65
N GLY A 29 -5.30 8.95 5.09
CA GLY A 29 -4.72 10.29 4.84
C GLY A 29 -3.35 10.57 5.46
N ASN A 30 -2.69 9.54 6.00
CA ASN A 30 -1.30 9.61 6.46
C ASN A 30 -0.37 9.02 5.41
N ALA A 31 0.05 9.85 4.45
CA ALA A 31 1.03 9.48 3.44
C ALA A 31 2.14 10.54 3.32
N PRO A 32 3.39 10.14 3.00
CA PRO A 32 4.44 11.11 2.74
C PRO A 32 4.09 11.99 1.54
N LEU A 33 4.04 13.31 1.74
CA LEU A 33 3.63 14.27 0.71
C LEU A 33 4.52 14.24 -0.54
N GLY A 34 5.79 13.81 -0.40
CA GLY A 34 6.73 13.62 -1.52
C GLY A 34 6.35 12.48 -2.48
N LEU A 35 5.31 11.71 -2.18
CA LEU A 35 4.75 10.68 -3.04
C LEU A 35 3.54 11.17 -3.85
N LYS A 36 3.10 12.42 -3.68
CA LYS A 36 1.99 13.02 -4.44
C LYS A 36 2.24 12.94 -5.94
N ALA A 37 1.22 12.56 -6.71
CA ALA A 37 1.23 12.65 -8.17
C ALA A 37 1.41 14.10 -8.64
N SER A 38 2.11 14.32 -9.75
CA SER A 38 2.36 15.67 -10.28
C SER A 38 1.07 16.42 -10.60
N ASN A 39 0.04 15.71 -11.06
CA ASN A 39 -1.29 16.20 -11.39
C ASN A 39 -2.32 16.16 -10.24
N SER A 40 -1.91 15.75 -9.03
CA SER A 40 -2.78 15.76 -7.84
C SER A 40 -2.50 16.99 -6.99
N GLU A 41 -3.53 17.59 -6.42
CA GLU A 41 -3.39 18.55 -5.33
C GLU A 41 -3.41 17.82 -3.97
N ILE A 42 -2.89 18.47 -2.93
CA ILE A 42 -3.03 17.98 -1.54
C ILE A 42 -4.15 18.77 -0.88
N TYR A 43 -5.14 18.07 -0.34
CA TYR A 43 -6.19 18.68 0.45
C TYR A 43 -6.11 18.18 1.89
N LEU A 44 -6.12 19.10 2.86
CA LEU A 44 -6.37 18.76 4.25
C LEU A 44 -7.87 18.71 4.48
N LYS A 45 -8.37 17.58 4.99
CA LYS A 45 -9.79 17.38 5.31
C LYS A 45 -9.98 16.67 6.64
N SER A 46 -11.23 16.57 7.05
CA SER A 46 -11.64 15.64 8.11
C SER A 46 -11.54 14.19 7.64
N HIS A 47 -11.14 13.31 8.55
CA HIS A 47 -11.03 11.89 8.33
C HIS A 47 -12.35 11.33 7.80
N SER A 48 -12.31 10.62 6.66
CA SER A 48 -13.51 10.16 5.96
C SER A 48 -14.43 9.29 6.81
N ILE A 49 -13.87 8.37 7.59
CA ILE A 49 -14.63 7.46 8.46
C ILE A 49 -14.93 8.08 9.84
N LEU A 50 -13.90 8.52 10.56
CA LEU A 50 -14.06 9.07 11.91
C LEU A 50 -14.86 10.38 11.94
N GLY A 51 -14.75 11.21 10.90
CA GLY A 51 -15.54 12.44 10.79
C GLY A 51 -17.04 12.18 10.71
N GLU A 52 -17.47 11.06 10.11
CA GLU A 52 -18.87 10.64 10.09
C GLU A 52 -19.32 10.10 11.46
N MET A 53 -18.45 9.40 12.18
CA MET A 53 -18.81 8.79 13.47
C MET A 53 -18.72 9.74 14.67
N LEU A 54 -17.72 10.61 14.70
CA LEU A 54 -17.36 11.44 15.85
C LEU A 54 -17.59 12.94 15.61
N GLY A 55 -17.86 13.32 14.36
CA GLY A 55 -18.04 14.69 13.93
C GLY A 55 -16.77 15.25 13.25
N PRO A 56 -16.92 15.97 12.13
CA PRO A 56 -15.77 16.38 11.31
C PRO A 56 -14.87 17.39 12.01
N GLN A 57 -15.43 18.22 12.90
CA GLN A 57 -14.76 19.31 13.62
C GLN A 57 -13.63 18.83 14.54
N ILE A 58 -13.67 17.56 14.98
CA ILE A 58 -12.67 16.98 15.90
C ILE A 58 -11.83 15.88 15.22
N CYS A 59 -11.99 15.68 13.92
CA CYS A 59 -11.35 14.62 13.13
C CYS A 59 -10.56 15.18 11.95
N GLU A 60 -10.06 16.40 12.03
CA GLU A 60 -9.31 17.06 10.96
C GLU A 60 -7.85 16.59 10.84
N GLY A 61 -7.19 16.95 9.74
CA GLY A 61 -5.76 16.76 9.54
C GLY A 61 -5.35 15.61 8.61
N THR A 62 -6.30 14.99 7.91
CA THR A 62 -5.99 13.95 6.92
C THR A 62 -5.57 14.58 5.59
N ALA A 63 -4.40 14.20 5.06
CA ALA A 63 -3.94 14.63 3.75
C ALA A 63 -4.51 13.74 2.64
N GLU A 64 -5.26 14.33 1.73
CA GLU A 64 -5.91 13.62 0.62
C GLU A 64 -5.21 13.93 -0.69
N PHE A 65 -4.70 12.89 -1.33
CA PHE A 65 -4.06 12.98 -2.64
C PHE A 65 -3.88 11.61 -3.28
N GLN A 66 -3.76 11.61 -4.60
CA GLN A 66 -3.34 10.44 -5.36
C GLN A 66 -1.82 10.31 -5.34
N LEU A 67 -1.31 9.10 -5.15
CA LEU A 67 0.13 8.82 -5.25
C LEU A 67 0.60 8.81 -6.71
N LYS A 68 1.86 9.21 -6.91
CA LYS A 68 2.52 9.22 -8.21
C LYS A 68 2.61 7.81 -8.81
N GLU A 69 2.49 7.75 -10.13
CA GLU A 69 2.61 6.52 -10.91
C GLU A 69 4.00 5.90 -10.84
N GLY A 70 4.06 4.62 -11.26
CA GLY A 70 5.31 3.90 -11.44
C GLY A 70 5.38 2.59 -10.68
N LYS A 71 6.50 1.89 -10.88
CA LYS A 71 6.77 0.59 -10.24
C LYS A 71 6.80 0.74 -8.73
N VAL A 72 6.25 -0.24 -8.04
CA VAL A 72 6.26 -0.36 -6.58
C VAL A 72 6.60 -1.78 -6.16
N THR A 73 7.18 -1.89 -4.96
CA THR A 73 7.28 -3.14 -4.22
C THR A 73 6.40 -3.01 -2.99
N LEU A 74 5.53 -4.00 -2.76
CA LEU A 74 4.74 -4.08 -1.54
C LEU A 74 5.30 -5.18 -0.65
N SER A 75 5.32 -4.92 0.65
CA SER A 75 5.75 -5.91 1.63
C SER A 75 5.01 -5.83 2.94
N ARG A 76 4.89 -6.97 3.61
CA ARG A 76 4.30 -7.08 4.94
C ARG A 76 4.98 -8.18 5.75
N ILE A 77 5.47 -7.82 6.94
CA ILE A 77 5.92 -8.79 7.95
C ILE A 77 4.74 -9.17 8.85
N VAL A 78 4.63 -10.45 9.17
CA VAL A 78 3.79 -10.98 10.24
C VAL A 78 4.60 -11.91 11.13
N GLU A 79 4.12 -12.09 12.35
CA GLU A 79 4.71 -12.97 13.36
C GLU A 79 3.63 -13.92 13.85
N TYR A 80 3.98 -15.20 13.94
CA TYR A 80 3.14 -16.27 14.46
C TYR A 80 4.02 -17.25 15.24
N ASP A 81 3.69 -17.46 16.51
CA ASP A 81 4.37 -18.41 17.41
C ASP A 81 5.89 -18.21 17.51
N GLY A 82 6.34 -16.96 17.43
CA GLY A 82 7.76 -16.57 17.46
C GLY A 82 8.45 -16.62 16.10
N GLU A 83 7.78 -17.11 15.05
CA GLU A 83 8.31 -17.19 13.70
C GLU A 83 7.83 -16.01 12.84
N PHE A 84 8.75 -15.43 12.08
CA PHE A 84 8.48 -14.27 11.24
C PHE A 84 8.50 -14.65 9.77
N LYS A 85 7.51 -14.15 9.01
CA LYS A 85 7.51 -14.24 7.54
C LYS A 85 7.15 -12.91 6.90
N MET A 86 7.65 -12.71 5.69
CA MET A 86 7.46 -11.49 4.91
C MET A 86 6.80 -11.81 3.56
N LEU A 87 5.64 -11.22 3.32
CA LEU A 87 5.07 -11.12 1.98
C LEU A 87 5.86 -10.10 1.16
N ILE A 88 6.22 -10.44 -0.07
CA ILE A 88 6.88 -9.56 -1.03
C ILE A 88 6.17 -9.72 -2.38
N THR A 89 5.59 -8.63 -2.91
CA THR A 89 4.99 -8.60 -4.25
C THR A 89 5.40 -7.33 -4.99
N LYS A 90 5.46 -7.41 -6.31
CA LYS A 90 5.66 -6.23 -7.16
C LYS A 90 4.33 -5.71 -7.66
N GLY A 91 4.31 -4.44 -8.02
CA GLY A 91 3.18 -3.83 -8.70
C GLY A 91 3.57 -2.58 -9.48
N GLU A 92 2.57 -1.96 -10.09
CA GLU A 92 2.70 -0.70 -10.78
C GLU A 92 1.50 0.19 -10.44
N ILE A 93 1.76 1.37 -9.90
CA ILE A 93 0.72 2.39 -9.73
C ILE A 93 0.32 2.90 -11.10
N ILE A 94 -0.97 2.82 -11.40
CA ILE A 94 -1.54 3.24 -12.68
C ILE A 94 -2.14 4.65 -12.57
N PRO A 95 -2.04 5.47 -13.63
CA PRO A 95 -2.68 6.78 -13.65
C PRO A 95 -4.20 6.62 -13.62
N SER A 96 -4.88 7.45 -12.83
CA SER A 96 -6.34 7.53 -12.78
C SER A 96 -6.80 8.97 -12.63
N LYS A 97 -8.01 9.24 -13.13
CA LYS A 97 -8.70 10.53 -12.98
C LYS A 97 -9.74 10.51 -11.86
N ASP A 98 -9.86 9.40 -11.14
CA ASP A 98 -10.78 9.25 -10.03
C ASP A 98 -10.46 10.24 -8.90
N LYS A 99 -11.45 10.50 -8.05
CA LYS A 99 -11.32 11.37 -6.89
C LYS A 99 -11.79 10.63 -5.66
N LEU A 100 -10.86 9.96 -4.98
CA LEU A 100 -11.13 9.22 -3.76
C LEU A 100 -10.67 10.01 -2.52
N ARG A 101 -11.30 9.75 -1.38
CA ARG A 101 -10.88 10.29 -0.07
C ARG A 101 -9.59 9.59 0.39
N GLY A 102 -8.83 10.21 1.29
CA GLY A 102 -7.58 9.65 1.81
C GLY A 102 -6.39 9.73 0.84
N SER A 103 -5.33 9.00 1.14
CA SER A 103 -4.13 8.87 0.31
C SER A 103 -4.18 7.55 -0.45
N TRP A 104 -4.09 7.57 -1.77
CA TRP A 104 -4.48 6.40 -2.55
C TRP A 104 -3.78 6.25 -3.90
N SER A 105 -3.79 5.01 -4.41
CA SER A 105 -3.40 4.67 -5.78
C SER A 105 -4.08 3.37 -6.21
N TRP A 106 -4.42 3.28 -7.50
CA TRP A 106 -4.69 1.99 -8.13
C TRP A 106 -3.37 1.31 -8.46
N VAL A 107 -3.20 0.08 -8.01
CA VAL A 107 -1.97 -0.71 -8.20
C VAL A 107 -2.31 -1.96 -8.98
N ARG A 108 -1.66 -2.12 -10.14
CA ARG A 108 -1.69 -3.36 -10.91
C ARG A 108 -0.64 -4.34 -10.38
N VAL A 109 -1.02 -5.60 -10.22
CA VAL A 109 -0.13 -6.72 -9.87
C VAL A 109 -0.18 -7.79 -10.97
N SER A 110 0.67 -8.81 -10.88
CA SER A 110 0.74 -9.92 -11.83
C SER A 110 -0.51 -10.80 -11.79
N ASP A 111 -0.94 -11.17 -10.58
CA ASP A 111 -2.10 -12.02 -10.32
C ASP A 111 -2.73 -11.62 -8.97
N LEU A 112 -3.82 -10.85 -9.04
CA LEU A 112 -4.47 -10.35 -7.83
C LEU A 112 -5.23 -11.45 -7.09
N ALA A 113 -5.75 -12.44 -7.82
CA ALA A 113 -6.46 -13.56 -7.22
C ALA A 113 -5.50 -14.41 -6.38
N ASN A 114 -4.30 -14.70 -6.91
CA ASN A 114 -3.26 -15.38 -6.17
C ASN A 114 -2.80 -14.55 -4.96
N LEU A 115 -2.55 -13.24 -5.14
CA LEU A 115 -2.16 -12.36 -4.04
C LEU A 115 -3.18 -12.37 -2.89
N TYR A 116 -4.47 -12.19 -3.19
CA TYR A 116 -5.51 -12.20 -2.16
C TYR A 116 -5.65 -13.56 -1.50
N ARG A 117 -5.52 -14.65 -2.26
CA ARG A 117 -5.51 -15.99 -1.71
C ARG A 117 -4.33 -16.20 -0.76
N THR A 118 -3.13 -15.79 -1.15
CA THR A 118 -1.93 -15.82 -0.30
C THR A 118 -2.13 -14.99 0.96
N LEU A 119 -2.67 -13.77 0.87
CA LEU A 119 -2.93 -12.94 2.06
C LEU A 119 -3.80 -13.68 3.09
N VAL A 120 -4.86 -14.36 2.64
CA VAL A 120 -5.78 -15.07 3.53
C VAL A 120 -5.19 -16.39 4.03
N GLU A 121 -4.69 -17.24 3.13
CA GLU A 121 -4.21 -18.59 3.46
C GLU A 121 -2.91 -18.56 4.27
N GLU A 122 -2.06 -17.54 4.07
CA GLU A 122 -0.81 -17.35 4.83
C GLU A 122 -0.99 -16.44 6.06
N GLY A 123 -2.17 -15.87 6.29
CA GLY A 123 -2.43 -15.04 7.48
C GLY A 123 -1.79 -13.64 7.46
N PHE A 124 -1.69 -12.99 6.31
CA PHE A 124 -1.27 -11.59 6.26
C PHE A 124 -2.45 -10.65 6.56
N ILE A 125 -2.23 -9.63 7.41
CA ILE A 125 -3.27 -8.62 7.70
C ILE A 125 -3.37 -7.56 6.60
N HIS A 126 -4.43 -6.74 6.68
CA HIS A 126 -4.79 -5.75 5.67
C HIS A 126 -3.76 -4.63 5.46
N HIS A 127 -2.89 -4.34 6.42
CA HIS A 127 -1.88 -3.28 6.28
C HIS A 127 -0.59 -3.77 5.62
N ALA A 128 0.02 -2.96 4.77
CA ALA A 128 1.32 -3.20 4.14
C ALA A 128 2.15 -1.94 3.94
N SER A 129 3.45 -2.15 3.67
CA SER A 129 4.36 -1.10 3.19
C SER A 129 4.42 -1.15 1.68
N MET A 130 4.21 -0.02 1.01
CA MET A 130 4.39 0.17 -0.42
C MET A 130 5.55 1.13 -0.68
N ILE A 131 6.50 0.72 -1.50
CA ILE A 131 7.72 1.47 -1.80
C ILE A 131 7.85 1.67 -3.31
N HIS A 132 8.03 2.90 -3.78
CA HIS A 132 8.34 3.17 -5.20
C HIS A 132 9.70 2.59 -5.59
N GLY A 133 9.70 1.81 -6.66
CA GLY A 133 10.84 1.06 -7.18
C GLY A 133 10.69 -0.46 -7.00
N ASP A 134 11.57 -1.20 -7.68
CA ASP A 134 11.73 -2.63 -7.48
C ASP A 134 12.87 -2.88 -6.48
N ILE A 135 12.50 -3.21 -5.24
CA ILE A 135 13.43 -3.57 -4.16
C ILE A 135 13.25 -5.01 -3.70
N SER A 136 12.53 -5.85 -4.48
CA SER A 136 12.18 -7.21 -4.05
C SER A 136 13.42 -8.03 -3.69
N ASN A 137 14.47 -7.94 -4.49
CA ASN A 137 15.72 -8.68 -4.26
C ASN A 137 16.37 -8.28 -2.93
N SER A 138 16.30 -7.01 -2.57
CA SER A 138 16.85 -6.54 -1.28
C SER A 138 16.02 -7.05 -0.09
N LEU A 139 14.70 -7.15 -0.24
CA LEU A 139 13.82 -7.72 0.78
C LEU A 139 14.01 -9.24 0.92
N VAL A 140 14.21 -9.95 -0.19
CA VAL A 140 14.56 -11.38 -0.19
C VAL A 140 15.89 -11.62 0.52
N GLU A 141 16.92 -10.83 0.21
CA GLU A 141 18.21 -10.91 0.91
C GLU A 141 18.08 -10.59 2.40
N PHE A 142 17.24 -9.60 2.76
CA PHE A 142 16.94 -9.29 4.15
C PHE A 142 16.30 -10.48 4.88
N CYS A 143 15.33 -11.16 4.27
CA CYS A 143 14.73 -12.38 4.83
C CYS A 143 15.78 -13.47 5.03
N ARG A 144 16.64 -13.69 4.01
CA ARG A 144 17.75 -14.66 4.08
C ARG A 144 18.72 -14.38 5.22
N PHE A 145 19.09 -13.12 5.45
CA PHE A 145 20.03 -12.74 6.52
C PHE A 145 19.40 -12.79 7.93
N THR A 146 18.09 -12.64 8.03
CA THR A 146 17.36 -12.60 9.31
C THR A 146 16.72 -13.93 9.67
N GLY A 147 16.73 -14.91 8.77
CA GLY A 147 16.07 -16.20 8.95
C GLY A 147 14.56 -16.16 8.74
N MET A 148 14.00 -15.05 8.23
CA MET A 148 12.56 -14.96 7.92
C MET A 148 12.23 -15.74 6.65
N GLU A 149 11.04 -16.35 6.64
CA GLU A 149 10.48 -16.89 5.41
C GLU A 149 10.06 -15.76 4.47
N ALA A 150 10.44 -15.85 3.19
CA ALA A 150 10.01 -14.94 2.14
C ALA A 150 8.87 -15.56 1.32
N VAL A 151 7.67 -15.00 1.45
CA VAL A 151 6.50 -15.37 0.65
C VAL A 151 6.42 -14.43 -0.55
N ILE A 152 6.82 -14.91 -1.72
CA ILE A 152 6.92 -14.10 -2.94
C ILE A 152 5.70 -14.37 -3.84
N VAL A 153 5.04 -13.29 -4.27
CA VAL A 153 3.86 -13.31 -5.16
C VAL A 153 4.11 -12.48 -6.42
#